data_AF-A0A0G0L7E2-F1
#
_entry.id   AF-A0A0G0L7E2-F1
#
_cell.length_a   1.000
_cell.length_b   1.000
_cell.length_c   1.000
_cell.angle_alpha   90.00
_cell.angle_beta   90.00
_cell.angle_gamma   90.00
#
_symmetry.space_group_name_H-M   'P 1'
#
loop_
_entity.id
_entity.type
_entity.pdbx_description
1 polymer ?
#
loop_
_entity_poly.entity_id
_entity_poly.type
_entity_poly.pdbx_seq_one_letter_code
_entity_poly.pdbx_strand_id
1 'polypeptide(L)'
;MPYVLKASGEVELFSKDKVLASIKRAGIPKSLWADTLSHVESKIYNNIPTSEIYQHVVEFLEKSPDPIYKSRYSLKKAIMDLGPTGYPFEHYVAEIFKTLGFETKVGQILTGRCISHEVDIIATKGQENKVKI
;
A
#
# COMPACT_ATOMS: atom_id res chain seq x y z
N MET A 1 -21.93 3.58 17.99
CA MET A 1 -20.88 2.93 17.18
C MET A 1 -19.65 2.76 18.06
N PRO A 2 -18.95 1.61 17.97
CA PRO A 2 -17.78 1.31 18.78
C PRO A 2 -16.57 2.18 18.41
N TYR A 3 -15.62 2.30 19.34
CA TYR A 3 -14.34 2.98 19.12
C TYR A 3 -13.32 2.06 18.44
N VAL A 4 -12.38 2.65 17.71
CA VAL A 4 -11.29 2.00 16.97
C VAL A 4 -9.96 2.57 17.43
N LEU A 5 -8.98 1.70 17.67
CA LEU A 5 -7.60 2.04 18.02
C LEU A 5 -6.73 2.10 16.76
N LYS A 6 -6.21 3.27 16.43
CA LYS A 6 -5.30 3.47 15.30
C LYS A 6 -3.89 2.98 15.62
N ALA A 7 -3.11 2.72 14.57
CA ALA A 7 -1.69 2.40 14.71
C ALA A 7 -0.88 3.51 15.43
N SER A 8 -1.36 4.76 15.43
CA SER A 8 -0.76 5.88 16.18
C SER A 8 -1.05 5.84 17.69
N GLY A 9 -1.92 4.94 18.16
CA GLY A 9 -2.44 4.94 19.53
C GLY A 9 -3.66 5.83 19.74
N GLU A 10 -4.06 6.63 18.74
CA GLU A 10 -5.27 7.44 18.80
C GLU A 10 -6.54 6.58 18.74
N VAL A 11 -7.57 7.01 19.47
CA VAL A 11 -8.89 6.38 19.48
C VAL A 11 -9.90 7.25 18.77
N GLU A 12 -10.68 6.67 17.86
CA GLU A 12 -11.74 7.37 17.13
C GLU A 12 -13.00 6.51 16.97
N LEU A 13 -14.12 7.12 16.62
CA LEU A 13 -15.34 6.37 16.28
C LEU A 13 -15.14 5.60 14.97
N PHE A 14 -15.63 4.36 14.95
CA PHE A 14 -15.67 3.59 13.71
C PHE A 14 -16.43 4.35 12.60
N SER A 15 -15.85 4.37 11.40
CA SER A 15 -16.43 5.01 10.23
C SER A 15 -16.51 4.02 9.07
N LYS A 16 -17.74 3.71 8.66
CA LYS A 16 -18.05 2.89 7.48
C LYS A 16 -17.43 3.48 6.21
N ASP A 17 -17.48 4.81 6.09
CA ASP A 17 -16.95 5.54 4.94
C ASP A 17 -15.45 5.37 4.77
N LYS A 18 -14.70 5.24 5.88
CA LYS A 18 -13.25 4.95 5.82
C LYS A 18 -12.97 3.56 5.25
N VAL A 19 -13.78 2.55 5.59
CA VAL A 19 -13.65 1.19 5.03
C VAL A 19 -13.98 1.21 3.53
N LEU A 20 -15.10 1.83 3.16
CA LEU A 20 -15.53 1.96 1.76
C LEU A 20 -14.50 2.71 0.91
N ALA A 21 -13.97 3.83 1.41
CA ALA A 21 -12.91 4.58 0.75
C ALA A 21 -11.64 3.75 0.58
N SER A 22 -11.30 2.89 1.55
CA SER A 22 -10.14 2.00 1.46
C SER A 22 -10.30 0.97 0.35
N ILE A 23 -11.42 0.24 0.31
CA ILE A 23 -11.66 -0.79 -0.73
C ILE A 23 -11.86 -0.16 -2.12
N LYS A 24 -12.47 1.04 -2.20
CA LYS A 24 -12.59 1.79 -3.45
C LYS A 24 -11.23 2.14 -4.02
N ARG A 25 -10.29 2.64 -3.20
CA ARG A 25 -8.92 2.97 -3.64
C ARG A 25 -8.13 1.76 -4.12
N ALA A 26 -8.38 0.58 -3.54
CA ALA A 26 -7.79 -0.67 -4.01
C ALA A 26 -8.40 -1.18 -5.32
N GLY A 27 -9.48 -0.55 -5.81
CA GLY A 27 -10.18 -0.95 -7.02
C GLY A 27 -11.06 -2.19 -6.84
N ILE A 28 -11.58 -2.41 -5.63
CA ILE A 28 -12.55 -3.48 -5.37
C ILE A 28 -13.88 -3.11 -6.05
N PRO A 29 -14.53 -4.03 -6.78
CA PRO A 29 -15.78 -3.74 -7.48
C PRO A 29 -16.92 -3.41 -6.52
N LYS A 30 -17.81 -2.49 -6.93
CA LYS A 30 -18.95 -2.03 -6.12
C LYS A 30 -19.86 -3.15 -5.63
N SER A 31 -19.98 -4.24 -6.40
CA SER A 31 -20.77 -5.42 -6.05
C SER A 31 -20.35 -6.06 -4.73
N LEU A 32 -19.08 -5.92 -4.32
CA LEU A 32 -18.56 -6.50 -3.07
C LEU A 32 -18.61 -5.54 -1.87
N TRP A 33 -18.96 -4.27 -2.06
CA TRP A 33 -18.81 -3.26 -1.01
C TRP A 33 -19.74 -3.48 0.17
N ALA A 34 -21.02 -3.76 -0.10
CA ALA A 34 -22.02 -3.98 0.94
C ALA A 34 -21.69 -5.23 1.78
N ASP A 35 -21.28 -6.31 1.13
CA ASP A 35 -20.94 -7.57 1.79
C ASP A 35 -19.65 -7.45 2.60
N THR A 36 -18.63 -6.76 2.05
CA THR A 36 -17.38 -6.47 2.78
C THR A 36 -17.69 -5.66 4.04
N LEU A 37 -18.52 -4.63 3.92
CA LEU A 37 -18.87 -3.76 5.04
C LEU A 37 -19.67 -4.53 6.10
N SER A 38 -20.63 -5.34 5.68
CA SER A 38 -21.42 -6.19 6.58
C SER A 38 -20.54 -7.20 7.32
N HIS A 39 -19.57 -7.80 6.62
CA HIS A 39 -18.60 -8.71 7.22
C HIS A 39 -17.78 -7.99 8.31
N VAL A 40 -17.21 -6.83 8.00
CA VAL A 40 -16.46 -6.03 8.95
C VAL A 40 -17.33 -5.67 10.16
N GLU A 41 -18.53 -5.12 9.94
CA GLU A 41 -19.44 -4.69 11.01
C GLU A 41 -19.83 -5.82 11.96
N SER A 42 -19.94 -7.05 11.47
CA SER A 42 -20.23 -8.23 12.29
C SER A 42 -19.10 -8.61 13.26
N LYS A 43 -17.89 -8.07 13.07
CA LYS A 43 -16.68 -8.40 13.83
C LYS A 43 -16.18 -7.25 14.70
N ILE A 44 -16.72 -6.04 14.53
CA ILE A 44 -16.25 -4.89 15.30
C ILE A 44 -16.65 -5.00 16.76
N TYR A 45 -15.69 -4.68 17.63
CA TYR A 45 -15.89 -4.49 19.06
C TYR A 45 -15.21 -3.18 19.53
N ASN A 46 -15.44 -2.78 20.77
CA ASN A 46 -14.89 -1.53 21.29
C ASN A 46 -13.37 -1.59 21.43
N ASN A 47 -12.68 -0.54 20.96
CA ASN A 47 -11.22 -0.44 20.89
C ASN A 47 -10.56 -1.46 19.94
N ILE A 48 -11.29 -1.95 18.93
CA ILE A 48 -10.70 -2.81 17.90
C ILE A 48 -9.52 -2.09 17.21
N PRO A 49 -8.36 -2.74 17.02
CA PRO A 49 -7.26 -2.15 16.25
C PRO A 49 -7.61 -1.96 14.77
N THR A 50 -7.18 -0.85 14.16
CA THR A 50 -7.30 -0.65 12.70
C THR A 50 -6.65 -1.76 11.88
N SER A 51 -5.61 -2.41 12.40
CA SER A 51 -4.96 -3.58 11.79
C SER A 51 -5.88 -4.79 11.72
N GLU A 52 -6.76 -4.98 12.70
CA GLU A 52 -7.72 -6.09 12.73
C GLU A 52 -8.90 -5.82 11.78
N ILE A 53 -9.37 -4.58 11.71
CA ILE A 53 -10.34 -4.17 10.66
C ILE A 53 -9.77 -4.47 9.27
N TYR A 54 -8.50 -4.12 9.03
CA TYR A 54 -7.81 -4.46 7.79
C TYR A 54 -7.78 -5.98 7.54
N GLN A 55 -7.50 -6.79 8.56
CA GLN A 55 -7.52 -8.26 8.45
C GLN A 55 -8.90 -8.79 8.07
N HIS A 56 -9.99 -8.29 8.64
CA HIS A 56 -11.34 -8.71 8.26
C HIS A 56 -11.70 -8.35 6.81
N VAL A 57 -11.23 -7.21 6.29
CA VAL A 57 -11.38 -6.90 4.87
C VAL A 57 -10.62 -7.91 4.01
N VAL A 58 -9.37 -8.22 4.36
CA VAL A 58 -8.57 -9.22 3.65
C VAL A 58 -9.22 -10.60 3.70
N GLU A 59 -9.73 -11.01 4.86
CA GLU A 59 -10.39 -12.31 5.07
C GLU A 59 -11.67 -12.43 4.23
N PHE A 60 -12.44 -11.35 4.11
CA PHE A 60 -13.60 -11.31 3.21
C PHE A 60 -13.18 -11.44 1.74
N LEU A 61 -12.19 -10.66 1.31
CA LEU A 61 -11.72 -10.65 -0.09
C LEU A 61 -11.06 -11.97 -0.49
N GLU A 62 -10.44 -12.68 0.45
CA GLU A 62 -9.88 -14.02 0.23
C GLU A 62 -10.94 -15.05 -0.13
N LYS A 63 -12.16 -14.91 0.39
CA LYS A 63 -13.32 -15.76 0.10
C LYS A 63 -14.09 -15.32 -1.15
N SER A 64 -13.69 -14.22 -1.78
CA SER A 64 -14.37 -13.69 -2.96
C SER A 64 -14.02 -14.51 -4.22
N PRO A 65 -14.83 -14.43 -5.29
CA PRO A 65 -14.63 -15.25 -6.50
C PRO A 65 -13.30 -15.01 -7.22
N ASP A 66 -12.67 -13.86 -7.04
CA ASP A 66 -11.44 -13.47 -7.73
C ASP A 66 -10.32 -13.15 -6.72
N PRO A 67 -9.25 -13.97 -6.65
CA PRO A 67 -8.14 -13.75 -5.73
C PRO A 67 -7.40 -12.43 -5.99
N ILE A 68 -7.56 -11.80 -7.16
CA ILE A 68 -6.92 -10.53 -7.48
C ILE A 68 -7.35 -9.42 -6.51
N TYR A 69 -8.56 -9.49 -5.95
CA TYR A 69 -9.09 -8.47 -5.06
C TYR A 69 -8.31 -8.39 -3.76
N LYS A 70 -8.01 -9.54 -3.16
CA LYS A 70 -7.13 -9.65 -1.99
C LYS A 70 -5.76 -9.05 -2.32
N SER A 71 -5.14 -9.49 -3.41
CA SER A 71 -3.81 -9.05 -3.83
C SER A 71 -3.74 -7.53 -4.04
N ARG A 72 -4.75 -6.93 -4.67
CA ARG A 72 -4.83 -5.48 -4.88
C ARG A 72 -4.97 -4.73 -3.56
N TYR A 73 -5.81 -5.21 -2.65
CA TYR A 73 -6.01 -4.57 -1.35
C TYR A 73 -4.76 -4.68 -0.46
N SER A 74 -4.09 -5.82 -0.47
CA SER A 74 -2.90 -6.08 0.36
C SER A 74 -1.61 -5.46 -0.19
N LEU A 75 -1.58 -5.01 -1.46
CA LEU A 75 -0.38 -4.50 -2.11
C LEU A 75 0.30 -3.39 -1.30
N LYS A 76 -0.47 -2.42 -0.79
CA LYS A 76 0.08 -1.33 0.02
C LYS A 76 0.79 -1.88 1.27
N LYS A 77 0.19 -2.86 1.96
CA LYS A 77 0.78 -3.47 3.15
C LYS A 77 2.04 -4.25 2.80
N ALA A 78 2.02 -5.01 1.70
CA ALA A 78 3.17 -5.77 1.22
C ALA A 78 4.38 -4.86 0.90
N ILE A 79 4.15 -3.68 0.32
CA ILE A 79 5.21 -2.68 0.11
C ILE A 79 5.78 -2.19 1.44
N MET A 80 4.94 -1.90 2.43
CA MET A 80 5.40 -1.49 3.77
C MET A 80 6.18 -2.61 4.48
N ASP A 81 5.85 -3.87 4.21
CA ASP A 81 6.48 -5.05 4.81
C ASP A 81 7.87 -5.34 4.27
N LEU A 82 8.29 -4.66 3.20
CA LEU A 82 9.69 -4.61 2.78
C LEU A 82 10.60 -3.90 3.79
N GLY A 83 10.03 -3.23 4.78
CA GLY A 83 10.75 -2.66 5.91
C GLY A 83 10.80 -1.14 5.87
N PRO A 84 11.09 -0.51 7.04
CA PRO A 84 10.97 0.92 7.22
C PRO A 84 12.09 1.72 6.53
N THR A 85 13.17 1.06 6.11
CA THR A 85 14.36 1.71 5.56
C THR A 85 14.19 2.15 4.11
N GLY A 86 13.15 1.71 3.40
CA GLY A 86 12.98 1.97 1.96
C GLY A 86 13.93 1.15 1.06
N TYR A 87 15.14 0.87 1.53
CA TYR A 87 16.19 0.18 0.79
C TYR A 87 15.74 -1.11 0.04
N PRO A 88 15.00 -2.06 0.65
CA PRO A 88 14.55 -3.25 -0.09
C PRO A 88 13.53 -2.94 -1.19
N PHE A 89 12.70 -1.90 -1.00
CA PHE A 89 11.77 -1.42 -2.02
C PHE A 89 12.53 -0.81 -3.20
N GLU A 90 13.57 0.00 -2.93
CA GLU A 90 14.37 0.63 -3.98
C GLU A 90 15.04 -0.41 -4.87
N HIS A 91 15.66 -1.43 -4.26
CA HIS A 91 16.29 -2.52 -4.98
C HIS A 91 15.29 -3.35 -5.79
N TYR A 92 14.10 -3.62 -5.23
CA TYR A 92 13.05 -4.33 -5.95
C TYR A 92 12.59 -3.58 -7.20
N VAL A 93 12.32 -2.28 -7.07
CA VAL A 93 11.88 -1.44 -8.20
C VAL A 93 13.00 -1.27 -9.23
N ALA A 94 14.25 -1.13 -8.79
CA ALA A 94 15.41 -1.09 -9.68
C ALA A 94 15.53 -2.36 -10.53
N GLU A 95 15.21 -3.53 -9.96
CA GLU A 95 15.21 -4.79 -10.69
C GLU A 95 14.07 -4.87 -11.72
N ILE A 96 12.87 -4.37 -11.38
CA ILE A 96 11.78 -4.24 -12.37
C ILE A 96 12.24 -3.41 -13.57
N PHE A 97 12.86 -2.25 -13.35
CA PHE A 97 13.37 -1.43 -14.44
C PHE A 97 14.44 -2.14 -15.28
N LYS A 98 15.34 -2.91 -14.66
CA LYS A 98 16.32 -3.73 -15.40
C LYS A 98 15.63 -4.74 -16.31
N THR A 99 14.59 -5.42 -15.84
CA THR A 99 13.82 -6.37 -16.68
C THR A 99 13.12 -5.67 -17.86
N LEU A 100 12.80 -4.38 -17.71
CA LEU A 100 12.25 -3.54 -18.79
C LEU A 100 13.34 -2.94 -19.71
N GLY A 101 14.61 -3.31 -19.52
CA GLY A 101 15.75 -2.89 -20.33
C GLY A 101 16.33 -1.53 -19.96
N PHE A 102 16.20 -1.09 -18.71
CA PHE A 102 16.88 0.09 -18.18
C PHE A 102 18.16 -0.33 -17.44
N GLU A 103 19.18 0.53 -17.49
CA GLU A 103 20.27 0.50 -16.51
C GLU A 103 19.82 1.24 -15.26
N THR A 104 20.08 0.71 -14.07
CA THR A 104 19.64 1.33 -12.80
C THR A 104 20.77 1.55 -11.80
N LYS A 105 20.64 2.63 -11.03
CA LYS A 105 21.48 2.94 -9.86
C LYS A 105 20.56 3.30 -8.69
N VAL A 106 20.86 2.78 -7.51
CA VAL A 106 20.07 2.97 -6.27
C VAL A 106 20.85 3.85 -5.29
N GLY A 107 20.15 4.67 -4.47
CA GLY A 107 20.73 5.45 -3.38
C GLY A 107 21.79 6.45 -3.84
N GLN A 108 21.51 7.21 -4.89
CA GLN A 108 22.49 8.12 -5.51
C GLN A 108 22.41 9.51 -4.91
N ILE A 109 23.51 10.01 -4.36
CA ILE A 109 23.64 11.40 -3.93
C ILE A 109 24.09 12.24 -5.13
N LEU A 110 23.24 13.18 -5.55
CA LEU A 110 23.52 14.12 -6.64
C LEU A 110 23.76 15.52 -6.09
N THR A 111 24.86 16.14 -6.50
CA THR A 111 25.16 17.54 -6.17
C THR A 111 24.28 18.47 -7.01
N GLY A 112 23.34 19.16 -6.37
CA GLY A 112 22.56 20.22 -6.99
C GLY A 112 23.29 21.56 -6.93
N ARG A 113 22.71 22.60 -7.54
CA ARG A 113 23.27 23.97 -7.54
C ARG A 113 23.41 24.55 -6.12
N CYS A 114 22.48 24.23 -5.23
CA CYS A 114 22.43 24.80 -3.87
C CYS A 114 22.66 23.76 -2.77
N ILE A 115 22.19 22.52 -2.95
CA ILE A 115 22.32 21.42 -1.99
C ILE A 115 22.46 20.08 -2.71
N SER A 116 23.01 19.09 -2.01
CA SER A 116 22.96 17.69 -2.44
C SER A 116 21.56 17.11 -2.23
N HIS A 117 21.11 16.30 -3.19
CA HIS A 117 19.85 15.58 -3.12
C HIS A 117 20.13 14.09 -3.18
N GLU A 118 19.47 13.32 -2.34
CA GLU A 118 19.38 11.88 -2.51
C GLU A 118 18.31 11.56 -3.55
N VAL A 119 18.64 10.65 -4.45
CA VAL A 119 17.71 10.08 -5.43
C VAL A 119 17.71 8.58 -5.22
N ASP A 120 16.53 8.05 -4.88
CA ASP A 120 16.34 6.65 -4.49
C ASP A 120 16.68 5.73 -5.66
N ILE A 121 16.19 6.04 -6.87
CA ILE A 121 16.47 5.26 -8.08
C ILE A 121 16.70 6.17 -9.29
N ILE A 122 17.82 5.97 -9.98
CA ILE A 122 18.08 6.50 -11.32
C ILE A 122 17.99 5.34 -12.30
N ALA A 123 17.04 5.40 -13.24
CA ALA A 123 16.90 4.42 -14.32
C ALA A 123 17.10 5.08 -15.69
N THR A 124 17.93 4.51 -16.55
CA THR A 124 18.27 5.07 -17.88
C THR A 124 18.08 4.06 -19.01
N LYS A 125 17.41 4.45 -20.10
CA LYS A 125 17.20 3.63 -21.30
C LYS A 125 17.39 4.43 -22.59
N GLY A 126 18.44 4.13 -23.33
CA GLY A 126 18.87 4.95 -24.48
C GLY A 126 19.46 6.29 -24.04
N GLN A 127 19.50 7.29 -24.93
CA GLN A 127 20.18 8.56 -24.65
C GLN A 127 19.34 9.56 -23.83
N GLU A 128 18.01 9.44 -23.80
CA GLU A 128 17.13 10.46 -23.22
C GLU A 128 16.15 9.95 -22.14
N ASN A 129 15.80 8.66 -22.12
CA ASN A 129 14.81 8.18 -21.14
C ASN A 129 15.48 7.99 -19.77
N LYS A 130 15.34 8.99 -18.90
CA LYS A 130 15.78 8.95 -17.51
C LYS A 130 14.58 9.07 -16.58
N VAL A 131 14.37 8.05 -15.76
CA VAL A 131 13.41 8.10 -14.65
C VAL A 131 14.21 8.32 -13.37
N LYS A 132 13.76 9.26 -12.55
CA LYS A 132 14.27 9.51 -11.20
C LYS A 132 13.10 9.34 -10.25
N ILE A 133 13.20 8.35 -9.37
CA ILE A 133 12.25 8.10 -8.29
C ILE A 133 12.94 8.53 -7.00
#